data_AF-A0A966KGH7-F1
#
_entry.id   AF-A0A966KGH7-F1
#
_cell.length_a   1.000
_cell.length_b   1.000
_cell.length_c   1.000
_cell.angle_alpha   90.00
_cell.angle_beta   90.00
_cell.angle_gamma   90.00
#
_symmetry.space_group_name_H-M   'P 1'
#
loop_
_entity.id
_entity.type
_entity.pdbx_description
1 polymer ?
#
loop_
_entity_poly.entity_id
_entity_poly.type
_entity_poly.pdbx_seq_one_letter_code
_entity_poly.pdbx_strand_id
1 'polypeptide(L)'
;MNIDLQTAYERIQNSKSPIEEVGTIIIKTGGQWDPAEAADPSKLFTIHLHQIQGVGIGAAAALDDWMHKTREFLGAEMVLDRI
;
A
#
# COMPACT_ATOMS: atom_id res chain seq x y z
N MET A 1 -4.32 -16.08 -5.50
CA MET A 1 -4.83 -15.90 -4.12
C MET A 1 -5.02 -14.41 -3.93
N ASN A 2 -6.26 -13.95 -3.83
CA ASN A 2 -6.54 -12.53 -3.63
C ASN A 2 -6.35 -12.23 -2.14
N ILE A 3 -5.40 -11.36 -1.79
CA ILE A 3 -5.22 -10.86 -0.41
C ILE A 3 -6.30 -9.78 -0.20
N ASP A 4 -6.93 -9.72 0.98
CA ASP A 4 -7.85 -8.63 1.32
C ASP A 4 -7.11 -7.39 1.87
N LEU A 5 -7.80 -6.25 1.94
CA LEU A 5 -7.21 -4.97 2.34
C LEU A 5 -6.58 -5.02 3.75
N GLN A 6 -7.26 -5.63 4.73
CA GLN A 6 -6.78 -5.69 6.10
C GLN A 6 -5.52 -6.56 6.19
N THR A 7 -5.55 -7.74 5.56
CA THR A 7 -4.37 -8.61 5.49
C THR A 7 -3.19 -7.93 4.79
N ALA A 8 -3.43 -7.17 3.71
CA ALA A 8 -2.37 -6.41 3.03
C ALA A 8 -1.76 -5.34 3.96
N TYR A 9 -2.61 -4.54 4.62
CA TYR A 9 -2.18 -3.50 5.55
C TYR A 9 -1.35 -4.08 6.70
N GLU A 10 -1.82 -5.15 7.35
CA GLU A 10 -1.12 -5.79 8.47
C GLU A 10 0.21 -6.40 8.04
N ARG A 11 0.29 -7.02 6.85
CA ARG A 11 1.55 -7.57 6.33
C ARG A 11 2.58 -6.48 6.08
N ILE A 12 2.17 -5.38 5.45
CA ILE A 12 3.07 -4.26 5.17
C ILE A 12 3.53 -3.60 6.48
N GLN A 13 2.59 -3.34 7.40
CA GLN A 13 2.87 -2.72 8.69
C GLN A 13 3.88 -3.51 9.52
N ASN A 14 3.78 -4.84 9.51
CA ASN A 14 4.63 -5.73 10.31
C ASN A 14 5.87 -6.22 9.55
N SER A 15 6.07 -5.79 8.30
CA SER A 15 7.22 -6.20 7.49
C SER A 15 8.50 -5.48 7.93
N LYS A 16 9.63 -6.20 7.88
CA LYS A 16 10.97 -5.60 8.00
C LYS A 16 11.39 -4.82 6.75
N SER A 17 10.74 -5.10 5.62
CA SER A 17 10.95 -4.44 4.34
C SER A 17 9.59 -4.04 3.73
N PRO A 18 8.92 -2.98 4.23
CA PRO A 18 7.57 -2.62 3.79
C PRO A 18 7.47 -2.33 2.28
N ILE A 19 8.51 -1.75 1.68
CA ILE A 19 8.56 -1.44 0.24
C ILE A 19 8.66 -2.70 -0.62
N GLU A 20 9.46 -3.68 -0.20
CA GLU A 20 9.54 -4.98 -0.89
C GLU A 20 8.24 -5.77 -0.72
N GLU A 21 7.61 -5.68 0.45
CA GLU A 21 6.36 -6.37 0.74
C GLU A 21 5.20 -5.81 -0.10
N VAL A 22 5.04 -4.49 -0.19
CA VAL A 22 3.98 -3.88 -1.01
C VAL A 22 4.17 -4.21 -2.49
N GLY A 23 5.41 -4.20 -3.00
CA GLY A 23 5.71 -4.63 -4.37
C GLY A 23 5.36 -6.10 -4.61
N THR A 24 5.66 -6.97 -3.65
CA THR A 24 5.29 -8.39 -3.68
C THR A 24 3.77 -8.57 -3.73
N ILE A 25 3.02 -7.80 -2.95
CA ILE A 25 1.55 -7.85 -2.93
C ILE A 25 0.98 -7.38 -4.27
N ILE A 26 1.47 -6.26 -4.80
CA ILE A 26 1.03 -5.70 -6.10
C ILE A 26 1.24 -6.72 -7.22
N ILE A 27 2.40 -7.37 -7.29
CA ILE A 27 2.65 -8.42 -8.30
C ILE A 27 1.69 -9.61 -8.11
N LYS A 28 1.46 -10.05 -6.87
CA LYS A 28 0.56 -11.18 -6.57
C LYS A 28 -0.91 -10.90 -6.89
N THR A 29 -1.34 -9.64 -6.85
CA THR A 29 -2.69 -9.21 -7.22
C THR A 29 -2.82 -8.87 -8.71
N GLY A 30 -1.74 -9.04 -9.50
CA GLY A 30 -1.74 -8.83 -10.96
C GLY A 30 -1.37 -7.42 -11.40
N GLY A 31 -0.91 -6.57 -10.48
CA GLY A 31 -0.37 -5.25 -10.79
C GLY A 31 1.08 -5.28 -11.27
N GLN A 32 1.63 -4.10 -11.52
CA GLN A 32 3.00 -3.90 -11.98
C GLN A 32 3.84 -3.21 -10.89
N TRP A 33 5.08 -3.67 -10.72
CA TRP A 33 6.04 -3.08 -9.81
C TRP A 33 7.41 -3.04 -10.50
N ASP A 34 7.99 -1.85 -10.61
CA ASP A 34 9.35 -1.66 -11.12
C ASP A 34 10.29 -1.39 -9.94
N PRO A 35 11.20 -2.34 -9.60
CA PRO A 35 12.17 -2.15 -8.52
C PRO A 35 13.12 -0.97 -8.75
N ALA A 36 13.45 -0.65 -10.01
CA ALA A 36 14.36 0.44 -10.34
C ALA A 36 13.70 1.80 -10.11
N GLU A 37 12.42 1.94 -10.47
CA GLU A 37 11.65 3.15 -10.15
C GLU A 37 11.39 3.27 -8.64
N ALA A 38 11.06 2.16 -7.98
CA ALA A 38 10.82 2.16 -6.54
C ALA A 38 12.08 2.51 -5.72
N ALA A 39 13.27 2.24 -6.27
CA ALA A 39 14.55 2.59 -5.67
C ALA A 39 14.99 4.05 -5.92
N ASP A 40 14.30 4.80 -6.79
CA ASP A 40 14.61 6.20 -7.09
C ASP A 40 13.82 7.13 -6.14
N PRO A 41 14.46 7.73 -5.12
CA PRO A 41 13.77 8.57 -4.14
C PRO A 41 13.37 9.95 -4.70
N SER A 42 13.80 10.30 -5.92
CA SER A 42 13.58 11.64 -6.49
C SER A 42 12.34 11.74 -7.38
N LYS A 43 11.76 10.59 -7.77
CA LYS A 43 10.63 10.54 -8.70
C LYS A 43 9.30 10.52 -7.97
N LEU A 44 8.28 11.10 -8.60
CA LEU A 44 6.90 10.88 -8.17
C LEU A 44 6.58 9.39 -8.34
N PHE A 45 6.17 8.75 -7.25
CA PHE A 45 5.80 7.35 -7.22
C PHE A 45 4.34 7.23 -6.79
N THR A 46 3.63 6.28 -7.38
CA THR A 46 2.23 6.01 -7.06
C THR A 46 2.06 4.54 -6.72
N ILE A 47 1.46 4.27 -5.56
CA ILE A 47 1.01 2.95 -5.16
C ILE A 47 -0.50 2.91 -5.32
N HIS A 48 -0.99 2.00 -6.15
CA HIS A 48 -2.41 1.71 -6.26
C HIS A 48 -2.65 0.26 -5.84
N LEU A 49 -3.32 0.09 -4.71
CA LEU A 49 -3.65 -1.21 -4.17
C LEU A 49 -5.02 -1.13 -3.46
N HIS A 50 -5.90 -2.09 -3.74
CA HIS A 50 -7.25 -2.15 -3.16
C HIS A 50 -8.08 -0.86 -3.33
N GLN A 51 -8.05 -0.23 -4.51
CA GLN A 51 -8.74 1.03 -4.81
C GLN A 51 -8.26 2.25 -4.00
N ILE A 52 -7.21 2.09 -3.19
CA ILE A 52 -6.59 3.18 -2.45
C ILE A 52 -5.31 3.57 -3.20
N GLN A 53 -5.18 4.86 -3.45
CA GLN A 53 -4.01 5.44 -4.10
C GLN A 53 -3.16 6.21 -3.08
N GLY A 54 -1.92 5.76 -2.91
CA GLY A 54 -0.87 6.48 -2.22
C GLY A 54 0.06 7.17 -3.22
N VAL A 55 0.45 8.41 -2.94
CA VAL A 55 1.30 9.22 -3.83
C VAL A 55 2.37 9.93 -3.02
N GLY A 56 3.60 9.94 -3.51
CA GLY A 56 4.70 10.65 -2.86
C GLY A 56 5.95 10.73 -3.73
N ILE A 57 6.91 11.57 -3.30
CA ILE A 57 8.24 11.61 -3.91
C ILE A 57 9.04 10.43 -3.35
N GLY A 58 9.27 9.42 -4.17
CA GLY A 58 9.82 8.12 -3.81
C GLY A 58 8.75 7.13 -3.31
N ALA A 59 9.05 5.83 -3.42
CA ALA A 59 8.14 4.76 -3.01
C ALA A 59 7.82 4.79 -1.51
N ALA A 60 8.73 5.25 -0.66
CA ALA A 60 8.51 5.37 0.78
C ALA A 60 7.38 6.35 1.12
N ALA A 61 7.41 7.57 0.55
CA ALA A 61 6.37 8.56 0.78
C ALA A 61 5.01 8.12 0.19
N ALA A 62 5.03 7.46 -0.97
CA ALA A 62 3.81 6.90 -1.56
C ALA A 62 3.22 5.78 -0.68
N LEU A 63 4.07 4.96 -0.05
CA LEU A 63 3.64 3.92 0.87
C LEU A 63 3.05 4.51 2.15
N ASP A 64 3.70 5.53 2.73
CA ASP A 64 3.20 6.20 3.92
C ASP A 64 1.81 6.82 3.68
N ASP A 65 1.61 7.48 2.54
CA ASP A 65 0.31 8.02 2.13
C ASP A 65 -0.76 6.92 1.93
N TRP A 66 -0.39 5.80 1.28
CA TRP A 66 -1.29 4.65 1.13
C TRP A 66 -1.69 4.06 2.49
N MET A 67 -0.72 3.87 3.40
CA MET A 67 -0.93 3.34 4.75
C MET A 67 -1.82 4.26 5.59
N HIS A 68 -1.62 5.58 5.49
CA HIS A 68 -2.45 6.56 6.17
C HIS A 68 -3.91 6.48 5.72
N LYS A 69 -4.17 6.56 4.42
CA LYS A 69 -5.52 6.47 3.84
C LYS A 69 -6.18 5.13 4.13
N THR A 70 -5.42 4.04 4.08
CA THR A 70 -5.92 2.70 4.41
C THR A 70 -6.36 2.60 5.86
N ARG A 71 -5.60 3.17 6.80
CA ARG A 71 -5.98 3.22 8.20
C ARG A 71 -7.27 4.02 8.41
N GLU A 72 -7.42 5.16 7.75
CA GLU A 72 -8.66 5.95 7.81
C GLU A 72 -9.85 5.17 7.26
N PHE A 73 -9.66 4.49 6.12
CA PHE A 73 -10.69 3.66 5.50
C PHE A 73 -11.14 2.51 6.42
N LEU A 74 -10.20 1.72 6.94
CA LEU A 74 -10.49 0.61 7.87
C LEU A 74 -11.14 1.11 9.17
N GLY A 75 -10.70 2.27 9.67
CA GLY A 75 -11.30 2.94 10.82
C GLY A 75 -12.75 3.38 10.58
N ALA A 76 -13.05 3.92 9.39
CA ALA A 76 -14.39 4.33 9.01
C ALA A 76 -15.33 3.14 8.79
N GLU A 77 -14.85 2.05 8.20
CA GLU A 77 -15.63 0.82 7.96
C GLU A 77 -16.14 0.21 9.28
N MET A 78 -15.29 0.17 10.32
CA MET A 78 -15.69 -0.28 11.66
C MET A 78 -16.78 0.57 12.34
N VAL A 79 -16.96 1.83 11.93
CA VAL A 79 -18.01 2.72 12.47
C VAL A 79 -19.34 2.47 11.77
N LEU A 80 -19.32 2.18 10.47
CA LEU A 80 -20.52 1.90 9.68
C LEU A 80 -21.16 0.55 10.05
N ASP A 81 -20.37 -0.47 10.40
CA ASP A 81 -20.86 -1.79 10.84
C ASP A 81 -21.56 -1.78 12.22
N ARG A 82 -21.56 -0.64 12.94
CA ARG A 82 -22.14 -0.50 14.28
C ARG A 82 -23.49 0.24 14.32
N ILE A 83 -24.05 0.59 13.16
CA ILE A 83 -25.29 1.38 13.02
C ILE A 83 -26.37 0.52 12.35
#